data_AF-A0A9W4W5D2-F1
#
_entry.id   AF-A0A9W4W5D2-F1
#
_cell.length_a   1.000
_cell.length_b   1.000
_cell.length_c   1.000
_cell.angle_alpha   90.00
_cell.angle_beta   90.00
_cell.angle_gamma   90.00
#
_symmetry.space_group_name_H-M   'P 1'
#
loop_
_entity.id
_entity.type
_entity.pdbx_description
1 polymer ?
#
loop_
_entity_poly.entity_id
_entity_poly.type
_entity_poly.pdbx_seq_one_letter_code
_entity_poly.pdbx_strand_id
1 'polypeptide(L)'
;MLADLIERLEQGAGADRTLDGDIALALGLPQAYFDSFDTDENGRSPFTGFKEVDGPECFFGKPEWAGGGRSWVAPAFTASLDAVTAVMDQKLPGWQWLKRSPFVMGIYRPSDDDDVWADHCEARAPSDSRALMAAVLRALSRR
;
A
#
# COMPACT_ATOMS: atom_id res chain seq x y z
N MET A 1 11.07 10.85 -0.16
CA MET A 1 10.49 9.52 0.13
C MET A 1 9.22 9.29 -0.67
N LEU A 2 8.11 10.01 -0.45
CA LEU A 2 6.89 9.82 -1.25
C LEU A 2 7.05 10.19 -2.73
N ALA A 3 7.80 11.25 -3.06
CA ALA A 3 8.05 11.65 -4.45
C ALA A 3 8.74 10.55 -5.28
N ASP A 4 9.73 9.85 -4.71
CA ASP A 4 10.42 8.73 -5.36
C ASP A 4 9.48 7.55 -5.61
N LEU A 5 8.62 7.22 -4.63
CA LEU A 5 7.63 6.16 -4.79
C LEU A 5 6.58 6.48 -5.87
N ILE A 6 6.15 7.74 -5.95
CA ILE A 6 5.25 8.21 -7.02
C ILE A 6 5.93 8.01 -8.38
N GLU A 7 7.16 8.45 -8.54
CA GLU A 7 7.91 8.31 -9.79
C GLU A 7 8.05 6.83 -10.20
N ARG A 8 8.42 5.96 -9.26
CA ARG A 8 8.55 4.51 -9.48
C ARG A 8 7.22 3.88 -9.90
N LEU A 9 6.09 4.26 -9.28
CA LEU A 9 4.76 3.79 -9.66
C LEU A 9 4.39 4.21 -11.08
N GLU A 10 4.60 5.47 -11.43
CA GLU A 10 4.24 6.04 -12.75
C GLU A 10 5.11 5.49 -13.89
N GLN A 11 6.42 5.30 -13.65
CA GLN A 11 7.33 4.67 -14.61
C GLN A 11 7.16 3.15 -14.66
N GLY A 12 6.48 2.59 -13.68
CA GLY A 12 6.35 1.16 -13.47
C GLY A 12 7.65 0.45 -13.09
N ALA A 13 8.57 1.17 -12.48
CA ALA A 13 9.89 0.70 -12.11
C ALA A 13 9.88 -0.09 -10.78
N GLY A 14 10.73 -1.11 -10.72
CA GLY A 14 10.90 -1.98 -9.55
C GLY A 14 9.98 -3.19 -9.55
N ALA A 15 10.38 -4.22 -8.80
CA ALA A 15 9.55 -5.40 -8.58
C ALA A 15 8.35 -5.02 -7.70
N ASP A 16 7.15 -5.37 -8.17
CA ASP A 16 5.85 -5.08 -7.54
C ASP A 16 5.88 -5.18 -6.02
N ARG A 17 6.42 -6.28 -5.52
CA ARG A 17 6.37 -6.62 -4.10
C ARG A 17 7.39 -5.90 -3.23
N THR A 18 8.54 -5.54 -3.81
CA THR A 18 9.48 -4.64 -3.14
C THR A 18 8.90 -3.24 -3.07
N LEU A 19 8.27 -2.77 -4.16
CA LEU A 19 7.61 -1.48 -4.19
C LEU A 19 6.43 -1.40 -3.22
N ASP A 20 5.63 -2.47 -3.11
CA ASP A 20 4.58 -2.59 -2.09
C ASP A 20 5.13 -2.43 -0.67
N GLY A 21 6.27 -3.08 -0.37
CA GLY A 21 6.95 -2.97 0.92
C GLY A 21 7.40 -1.55 1.23
N ASP A 22 8.04 -0.88 0.27
CA ASP A 22 8.48 0.51 0.42
C ASP A 22 7.31 1.49 0.63
N ILE A 23 6.20 1.28 -0.07
CA ILE A 23 4.96 2.05 0.12
C ILE A 23 4.42 1.85 1.53
N ALA A 24 4.35 0.61 1.98
CA ALA A 24 3.80 0.27 3.27
C ALA A 24 4.64 0.84 4.43
N LEU A 25 5.97 0.85 4.27
CA LEU A 25 6.92 1.53 5.14
C LEU A 25 6.68 3.05 5.18
N ALA A 26 6.58 3.67 4.01
CA ALA A 26 6.39 5.12 3.90
C ALA A 26 5.05 5.60 4.50
N LEU A 27 4.03 4.74 4.49
CA LEU A 27 2.72 5.02 5.08
C LEU A 27 2.61 4.69 6.58
N GLY A 28 3.68 4.16 7.18
CA GLY A 28 3.71 3.75 8.59
C GLY A 28 2.68 2.68 8.92
N LEU A 29 2.40 1.77 7.97
CA LEU A 29 1.46 0.68 8.21
C LEU A 29 2.06 -0.34 9.20
N PRO A 30 1.24 -0.95 10.07
CA PRO A 30 1.72 -1.89 11.08
C PRO A 30 2.52 -3.02 10.46
N GLN A 31 3.71 -3.28 10.99
CA GLN A 31 4.51 -4.45 10.61
C GLN A 31 4.24 -5.58 11.62
N ALA A 32 3.81 -6.73 11.12
CA ALA A 32 3.84 -7.94 11.93
C ALA A 32 5.31 -8.32 12.15
N TYR A 33 5.73 -8.37 13.40
CA TYR A 33 7.05 -8.83 13.79
C TYR A 33 6.98 -10.33 14.05
N PHE A 34 7.61 -11.12 13.20
CA PHE A 34 7.89 -12.51 13.51
C PHE A 34 9.24 -12.51 14.20
N ASP A 35 9.25 -12.56 15.52
CA ASP A 35 10.50 -12.84 16.23
C ASP A 35 10.95 -14.24 15.84
N SER A 36 12.27 -14.39 15.78
CA SER A 36 13.09 -15.53 15.37
C SER A 36 12.43 -16.88 15.06
N PHE A 37 13.00 -17.55 14.06
CA PHE A 37 13.05 -19.01 14.00
C PHE A 37 13.86 -19.53 15.20
N ASP A 38 13.32 -19.50 16.41
CA ASP A 38 13.83 -20.31 17.50
C ASP A 38 13.50 -21.76 17.15
N THR A 39 14.42 -22.39 16.43
CA THR A 39 14.49 -23.86 16.38
C THR A 39 14.76 -24.34 17.79
N ASP A 40 13.94 -25.27 18.25
CA ASP A 40 14.25 -26.00 19.48
C ASP A 40 15.61 -26.72 19.34
N GLU A 41 16.10 -27.27 20.45
CA GLU A 41 17.33 -28.06 20.51
C GLU A 41 17.36 -29.28 19.54
N ASN A 42 16.22 -29.62 18.92
CA ASN A 42 16.07 -30.71 17.96
C ASN A 42 15.87 -30.22 16.51
N GLY A 43 16.04 -28.92 16.23
CA GLY A 43 15.89 -28.35 14.90
C GLY A 43 14.45 -28.28 14.40
N ARG A 44 13.44 -28.44 15.27
CA ARG A 44 12.04 -28.21 14.93
C ARG A 44 11.66 -26.78 15.29
N SER A 45 11.07 -26.07 14.33
CA SER A 45 10.38 -24.82 14.62
C SER A 45 9.06 -25.16 15.32
N PRO A 46 8.85 -24.73 16.59
CA PRO A 46 7.59 -24.93 17.27
C PRO A 46 6.61 -23.89 16.72
N PHE A 47 6.03 -24.14 15.55
CA PHE A 47 4.86 -23.38 15.12
C PHE A 47 3.69 -23.76 16.02
N THR A 48 3.59 -23.09 17.17
CA THR A 48 2.39 -23.00 17.99
C THR A 48 2.30 -21.62 18.60
N GLY A 49 1.76 -20.65 17.84
CA GLY A 49 1.37 -19.37 18.40
C GLY A 49 1.15 -18.27 17.37
N PHE A 50 -0.12 -17.96 17.10
CA PHE A 50 -0.50 -16.64 16.61
C PHE A 50 -0.41 -15.66 17.78
N LYS A 51 0.22 -14.50 17.61
CA LYS A 51 -0.02 -13.37 18.49
C LYS A 51 -0.96 -12.44 17.75
N GLU A 52 -2.20 -12.34 18.24
CA GLU A 52 -3.15 -11.33 17.79
C GLU A 52 -2.47 -9.96 17.79
N VAL A 53 -2.51 -9.29 16.63
CA VAL A 53 -2.23 -7.87 16.53
C VAL A 53 -3.60 -7.22 16.32
N ASP A 54 -4.08 -6.47 17.32
CA ASP A 54 -5.34 -5.72 17.21
C ASP A 54 -5.28 -4.74 16.01
N GLY A 55 -5.90 -5.10 14.89
CA GLY A 55 -6.03 -4.28 13.67
C GLY A 55 -6.32 -5.12 12.42
N PRO A 56 -6.92 -4.57 11.35
CA PRO A 56 -7.40 -5.36 10.21
C PRO A 56 -6.22 -6.01 9.46
N GLU A 57 -6.10 -7.32 9.58
CA GLU A 57 -5.00 -8.09 9.00
C GLU A 57 -5.08 -8.13 7.47
N CYS A 58 -4.00 -7.73 6.79
CA CYS A 58 -3.84 -7.86 5.34
C CYS A 58 -2.97 -9.09 5.03
N PHE A 59 -3.55 -10.10 4.39
CA PHE A 59 -2.82 -11.23 3.80
C PHE A 59 -3.22 -11.38 2.33
N PHE A 60 -2.29 -11.08 1.41
CA PHE A 60 -2.46 -11.40 -0.02
C PHE A 60 -1.21 -12.11 -0.55
N GLY A 61 -1.36 -13.40 -0.87
CA GLY A 61 -0.49 -14.26 -1.70
C GLY A 61 1.02 -13.98 -1.69
N LYS A 62 1.76 -14.69 -0.83
CA LYS A 62 3.22 -14.64 -0.60
C LYS A 62 4.10 -13.96 -1.67
N PRO A 63 4.92 -13.01 -1.19
CA PRO A 63 6.36 -13.09 -1.42
C PRO A 63 7.13 -12.59 -0.18
N GLU A 64 7.91 -13.49 0.41
CA GLU A 64 8.64 -13.25 1.66
C GLU A 64 9.77 -12.23 1.42
N TRP A 65 9.70 -11.08 2.08
CA TRP A 65 10.84 -10.17 2.24
C TRP A 65 11.55 -10.54 3.53
N ALA A 66 12.54 -11.45 3.44
CA ALA A 66 13.36 -11.83 4.58
C ALA A 66 14.55 -10.88 4.71
N GLY A 67 14.31 -9.69 5.28
CA GLY A 67 15.36 -8.74 5.64
C GLY A 67 15.41 -8.56 7.16
N GLY A 68 16.39 -9.18 7.82
CA GLY A 68 16.69 -8.92 9.24
C GLY A 68 15.74 -9.52 10.28
N GLY A 69 15.18 -10.71 10.02
CA GLY A 69 14.33 -11.42 11.00
C GLY A 69 12.92 -10.83 11.16
N ARG A 70 12.38 -10.19 10.12
CA ARG A 70 11.01 -9.67 10.09
C ARG A 70 10.31 -10.23 8.86
N SER A 71 9.15 -10.86 9.00
CA SER A 71 8.30 -11.25 7.87
C SER A 71 6.97 -10.53 7.91
N TRP A 72 6.65 -9.77 6.87
CA TRP A 72 5.34 -9.17 6.69
C TRP A 72 4.93 -9.24 5.22
N VAL A 73 3.63 -9.35 4.98
CA VAL A 73 3.06 -9.27 3.65
C VAL A 73 2.45 -7.87 3.50
N ALA A 74 3.19 -6.95 2.89
CA ALA A 74 2.63 -5.67 2.48
C ALA A 74 1.38 -5.92 1.61
N PRO A 75 0.30 -5.13 1.72
CA PRO A 75 -0.82 -5.23 0.80
C PRO A 75 -0.34 -5.08 -0.65
N ALA A 76 -1.03 -5.73 -1.58
CA ALA A 76 -0.61 -5.77 -2.98
C ALA A 76 -1.00 -4.48 -3.74
N PHE A 77 -0.48 -3.32 -3.32
CA PHE A 77 -0.83 -2.01 -3.87
C PHE A 77 -0.58 -1.90 -5.37
N THR A 78 0.47 -2.52 -5.91
CA THR A 78 0.76 -2.47 -7.35
C THR A 78 -0.15 -3.37 -8.18
N ALA A 79 -0.82 -4.35 -7.54
CA ALA A 79 -1.57 -5.41 -8.22
C ALA A 79 -3.08 -5.44 -7.88
N SER A 80 -3.52 -4.77 -6.80
CA SER A 80 -4.89 -4.83 -6.30
C SER A 80 -5.46 -3.43 -6.05
N LEU A 81 -6.56 -3.10 -6.73
CA LEU A 81 -7.31 -1.87 -6.46
C LEU A 81 -7.90 -1.88 -5.05
N ASP A 82 -8.37 -3.03 -4.56
CA ASP A 82 -8.95 -3.16 -3.22
C ASP A 82 -7.94 -2.82 -2.11
N ALA A 83 -6.67 -3.19 -2.31
CA ALA A 83 -5.60 -2.83 -1.37
C ALA A 83 -5.37 -1.31 -1.33
N VAL A 84 -5.45 -0.66 -2.50
CA VAL A 84 -5.27 0.79 -2.62
C VAL A 84 -6.47 1.54 -2.04
N THR A 85 -7.70 1.10 -2.31
CA THR A 85 -8.91 1.71 -1.77
C THR A 85 -9.00 1.55 -0.27
N ALA A 86 -8.64 0.39 0.30
CA ALA A 86 -8.59 0.19 1.75
C ALA A 86 -7.65 1.20 2.44
N VAL A 87 -6.48 1.46 1.85
CA VAL A 87 -5.55 2.48 2.38
C VAL A 87 -6.07 3.89 2.15
N MET A 88 -6.71 4.15 1.01
CA MET A 88 -7.35 5.44 0.75
C MET A 88 -8.42 5.74 1.80
N ASP A 89 -9.30 4.79 2.12
CA ASP A 89 -10.35 4.94 3.14
C ASP A 89 -9.75 5.22 4.52
N GLN A 90 -8.63 4.57 4.85
CA GLN A 90 -7.93 4.77 6.12
C GLN A 90 -7.24 6.14 6.22
N LYS A 91 -6.55 6.58 5.16
CA LYS A 91 -5.65 7.76 5.20
C LYS A 91 -6.31 9.04 4.68
N LEU A 92 -7.30 8.90 3.81
CA LEU A 92 -8.03 9.95 3.11
C LEU A 92 -9.55 9.70 3.26
N PRO A 93 -10.10 9.68 4.50
CA PRO A 93 -11.49 9.34 4.72
C PRO A 93 -12.42 10.31 3.97
N GLY A 94 -13.39 9.73 3.26
CA GLY A 94 -14.37 10.44 2.44
C GLY A 94 -13.88 10.85 1.04
N TRP A 95 -12.60 10.64 0.72
CA TRP A 95 -12.11 10.85 -0.65
C TRP A 95 -12.72 9.83 -1.60
N GLN A 96 -12.98 10.28 -2.82
CA GLN A 96 -13.55 9.46 -3.88
C GLN A 96 -12.53 9.27 -4.98
N TRP A 97 -12.63 8.17 -5.72
CA TRP A 97 -11.77 7.90 -6.86
C TRP A 97 -12.58 7.67 -8.12
N LEU A 98 -11.99 8.02 -9.26
CA LEU A 98 -12.58 7.84 -10.57
C LEU A 98 -11.51 7.38 -11.56
N LYS A 99 -11.87 6.40 -12.38
CA LYS A 99 -11.11 6.06 -13.58
C LYS A 99 -11.43 7.05 -14.68
N ARG A 100 -10.46 7.89 -15.08
CA ARG A 100 -10.67 8.93 -16.11
C ARG A 100 -10.46 8.40 -17.52
N SER A 101 -9.44 7.58 -17.69
CA SER A 101 -9.09 6.95 -18.96
C SER A 101 -8.25 5.69 -18.69
N PRO A 102 -7.96 4.86 -19.71
CA PRO A 102 -7.02 3.76 -19.53
C PRO A 102 -5.69 4.27 -18.96
N PHE A 103 -5.20 3.62 -17.89
CA PHE A 103 -3.94 3.96 -17.22
C PHE A 103 -3.95 5.27 -16.43
N VAL A 104 -5.08 5.97 -16.30
CA VAL A 104 -5.18 7.24 -15.55
C VAL A 104 -6.29 7.15 -14.50
N MET A 105 -5.88 7.35 -13.23
CA MET A 105 -6.76 7.36 -12.08
C MET A 105 -6.69 8.72 -11.40
N GLY A 106 -7.84 9.20 -10.93
CA GLY A 106 -7.95 10.44 -10.15
C GLY A 106 -8.62 10.18 -8.80
N ILE A 107 -8.21 10.94 -7.79
CA ILE A 107 -8.88 11.01 -6.49
C ILE A 107 -9.27 12.45 -6.18
N TYR A 108 -10.40 12.59 -5.48
CA TYR A 108 -11.08 13.85 -5.26
C TYR A 108 -11.41 13.98 -3.78
N ARG A 109 -11.11 15.14 -3.23
CA ARG A 109 -11.51 15.49 -1.87
C ARG A 109 -13.04 15.65 -1.83
N PRO A 110 -13.73 15.14 -0.79
CA PRO A 110 -15.16 15.39 -0.64
C PRO A 110 -15.39 16.88 -0.41
N SER A 111 -16.48 17.39 -0.98
CA SER A 111 -16.90 18.77 -0.83
C SER A 111 -18.42 18.89 -0.87
N ASP A 112 -18.92 19.89 -0.14
CA ASP A 112 -20.32 20.26 -0.07
C ASP A 112 -20.69 21.37 -1.09
N ASP A 113 -19.70 22.03 -1.70
CA ASP A 113 -19.91 23.00 -2.78
C ASP A 113 -19.90 22.31 -4.16
N ASP A 114 -20.87 22.64 -5.00
CA ASP A 114 -21.08 22.05 -6.35
C ASP A 114 -19.92 22.32 -7.34
N ASP A 115 -19.02 23.26 -7.03
CA ASP A 115 -17.90 23.68 -7.89
C ASP A 115 -16.55 22.97 -7.56
N VAL A 116 -16.54 21.97 -6.67
CA VAL A 116 -15.31 21.55 -5.95
C VAL A 116 -14.65 20.28 -6.47
N TRP A 117 -14.68 20.10 -7.79
CA TRP A 117 -13.70 19.23 -8.46
C TRP A 117 -12.27 19.83 -8.44
N ALA A 118 -12.07 20.99 -7.80
CA ALA A 118 -10.84 21.76 -7.82
C ALA A 118 -9.66 21.07 -7.09
N ASP A 119 -9.90 20.40 -5.95
CA ASP A 119 -8.84 19.72 -5.20
C ASP A 119 -8.82 18.22 -5.52
N HIS A 120 -8.09 17.89 -6.59
CA HIS A 120 -7.88 16.52 -7.03
C HIS A 120 -6.40 16.21 -7.25
N CYS A 121 -6.09 14.92 -7.15
CA CYS A 121 -4.81 14.36 -7.55
C CYS A 121 -5.08 13.30 -8.60
N GLU A 122 -4.35 13.35 -9.71
CA GLU A 122 -4.37 12.31 -10.73
C GLU A 122 -2.97 11.77 -10.94
N ALA A 123 -2.88 10.55 -11.44
CA ALA A 123 -1.63 9.95 -11.86
C ALA A 123 -1.85 8.96 -13.00
N ARG A 124 -0.79 8.76 -13.79
CA ARG A 124 -0.76 7.84 -14.91
C ARG A 124 0.30 6.76 -14.67
N ALA A 125 -0.07 5.49 -14.78
CA ALA A 125 0.86 4.39 -14.57
C ALA A 125 0.48 3.15 -15.41
N PRO A 126 1.39 2.16 -15.55
CA PRO A 126 1.14 0.98 -16.39
C PRO A 126 -0.01 0.07 -15.94
N SER A 127 -0.51 0.22 -14.71
CA SER A 127 -1.71 -0.45 -14.20
C SER A 127 -2.61 0.51 -13.44
N ASP A 128 -3.91 0.22 -13.40
CA ASP A 128 -4.87 1.04 -12.66
C ASP A 128 -4.53 1.10 -11.17
N SER A 129 -4.09 -0.01 -10.55
CA SER A 129 -3.67 -0.04 -9.14
C SER A 129 -2.47 0.87 -8.88
N ARG A 130 -1.45 0.83 -9.75
CA ARG A 130 -0.29 1.72 -9.65
C ARG A 130 -0.68 3.19 -9.83
N ALA A 131 -1.56 3.47 -10.78
CA ALA A 131 -2.02 4.82 -11.06
C ALA A 131 -2.82 5.38 -9.89
N LEU A 132 -3.74 4.58 -9.33
CA LEU A 132 -4.53 4.99 -8.17
C LEU A 132 -3.62 5.19 -6.95
N MET A 133 -2.67 4.29 -6.70
CA MET A 133 -1.74 4.42 -5.59
C MET A 133 -0.88 5.69 -5.70
N ALA A 134 -0.39 6.00 -6.90
CA ALA A 134 0.38 7.24 -7.14
C ALA A 134 -0.47 8.49 -6.88
N ALA A 135 -1.75 8.49 -7.27
CA ALA A 135 -2.68 9.58 -6.97
C ALA A 135 -2.90 9.74 -5.45
N VAL A 136 -3.06 8.63 -4.71
CA VAL A 136 -3.17 8.61 -3.24
C VAL A 136 -1.91 9.19 -2.59
N LEU A 137 -0.72 8.74 -3.00
CA LEU A 137 0.54 9.26 -2.47
C LEU A 137 0.72 10.75 -2.77
N ARG A 138 0.28 11.23 -3.94
CA ARG A 138 0.27 12.67 -4.26
C ARG A 138 -0.61 13.46 -3.30
N ALA A 139 -1.83 13.02 -3.05
CA ALA A 139 -2.71 13.70 -2.10
C ALA A 139 -2.12 13.72 -0.68
N LEU A 140 -1.53 12.62 -0.24
CA LEU A 140 -0.86 12.53 1.07
C LEU A 140 0.37 13.44 1.18
N SER A 141 1.09 13.65 0.08
CA SER A 141 2.26 14.55 0.06
C SER A 141 1.93 16.04 0.14
N ARG A 142 0.68 16.42 -0.11
CA ARG A 142 0.19 17.81 -0.05
C ARG A 142 -0.38 18.20 1.32
N ARG A 143 -0.51 17.25 2.24
CA ARG A 143 -0.92 17.48 3.63
C ARG A 143 0.29 17.73 4.51
#